data_AF-A0A356QF65-F1
#
_entry.id   AF-A0A356QF65-F1
#
_cell.length_a   1.000
_cell.length_b   1.000
_cell.length_c   1.000
_cell.angle_alpha   90.00
_cell.angle_beta   90.00
_cell.angle_gamma   90.00
#
_symmetry.space_group_name_H-M   'P 1'
#
loop_
_entity.id
_entity.type
_entity.pdbx_description
1 polymer ?
#
loop_
_entity_poly.entity_id
_entity_poly.type
_entity_poly.pdbx_seq_one_letter_code
_entity_poly.pdbx_strand_id
1 'polypeptide(L)'
;MSTKALSCYHCGSPVPDGAPWRIVIDDTSHSLCCPGCEAVAHAIVDGGLESYYRYRTELPERPDERQAAKADTWSVFDDPGLQSQFV
;
A
#
# COMPACT_ATOMS: atom_id res chain seq x y z
N MET A 1 28.97 -1.25 -9.85
CA MET A 1 28.35 0.09 -9.79
C MET A 1 27.02 -0.09 -9.07
N SER A 2 26.88 0.35 -7.83
CA SER A 2 25.62 0.18 -7.08
C SER A 2 24.65 1.29 -7.49
N THR A 3 23.63 0.94 -8.27
CA THR A 3 22.52 1.83 -8.61
C THR A 3 21.78 2.18 -7.33
N LYS A 4 21.57 3.48 -7.05
CA LYS A 4 20.77 3.93 -5.91
C LYS A 4 19.34 3.46 -6.13
N ALA A 5 18.86 2.54 -5.29
CA ALA A 5 17.49 2.02 -5.39
C ALA A 5 16.49 3.18 -5.26
N LEU A 6 15.58 3.30 -6.22
CA LEU A 6 14.46 4.23 -6.14
C LEU A 6 13.55 3.80 -4.98
N SER A 7 13.05 4.76 -4.19
CA SER A 7 12.05 4.48 -3.16
C SER A 7 10.64 4.60 -3.74
N CYS A 8 9.76 3.69 -3.33
CA CYS A 8 8.35 3.71 -3.70
C CYS A 8 7.72 5.01 -3.23
N TYR A 9 7.04 5.70 -4.14
CA TYR A 9 6.41 6.96 -3.80
C TYR A 9 5.28 6.81 -2.77
N HIS A 10 4.62 5.66 -2.70
CA HIS A 10 3.52 5.41 -1.77
C HIS A 10 3.99 4.98 -0.37
N CYS A 11 4.79 3.91 -0.27
CA CYS A 11 5.17 3.30 1.02
C CYS A 11 6.65 3.45 1.37
N GLY A 12 7.47 4.07 0.51
CA GLY A 12 8.91 4.29 0.72
C GLY A 12 9.81 3.07 0.62
N SER A 13 9.26 1.87 0.45
CA SER A 13 10.06 0.65 0.24
C SER A 13 10.88 0.71 -1.06
N PRO A 14 12.01 -0.02 -1.16
CA PRO A 14 12.79 -0.07 -2.39
C PRO A 14 11.94 -0.54 -3.57
N VAL A 15 12.05 0.16 -4.70
CA VAL A 15 11.46 -0.24 -5.98
C VAL A 15 12.37 -1.32 -6.60
N PRO A 16 11.84 -2.53 -6.90
CA PRO A 16 12.61 -3.54 -7.59
C PRO A 16 13.10 -3.06 -8.95
N ASP A 17 14.29 -3.50 -9.37
CA ASP A 17 14.81 -3.19 -10.71
C ASP A 17 13.84 -3.71 -11.77
N GLY A 18 13.49 -2.84 -12.73
CA GLY A 18 12.54 -3.18 -13.80
C GLY A 18 11.07 -3.24 -13.38
N ALA A 19 10.73 -2.84 -12.16
CA ALA A 19 9.34 -2.72 -11.72
C ALA A 19 8.51 -1.83 -12.69
N PRO A 20 7.39 -2.33 -13.23
CA PRO A 20 6.61 -1.58 -14.21
C PRO A 20 5.69 -0.53 -13.60
N TRP A 21 5.41 -0.64 -12.30
CA TRP A 21 4.34 0.08 -11.60
C TRP A 21 4.65 1.55 -11.38
N ARG A 22 3.70 2.41 -11.77
CA ARG A 22 3.86 3.87 -11.77
C ARG A 22 2.54 4.58 -11.52
N ILE A 23 2.61 5.79 -10.98
CA ILE A 23 1.47 6.71 -10.92
C ILE A 23 1.86 8.10 -11.42
N VAL A 24 0.91 8.85 -11.95
CA VAL A 24 1.08 10.27 -12.31
C VAL A 24 0.34 11.12 -11.27
N ILE A 25 1.06 12.03 -10.61
CA ILE A 25 0.53 12.98 -9.63
C ILE A 25 1.13 14.35 -9.97
N ASP A 26 0.31 15.39 -10.09
CA ASP A 26 0.76 16.74 -10.50
C ASP A 26 1.65 16.69 -11.78
N ASP A 27 1.18 15.98 -12.81
CA ASP A 27 1.89 15.71 -14.09
C ASP A 27 3.27 15.02 -13.96
N THR A 28 3.61 14.52 -12.76
CA THR A 28 4.89 13.87 -12.48
C THR A 28 4.70 12.36 -12.33
N SER A 29 5.45 11.59 -13.11
CA SER A 29 5.48 10.12 -13.01
C SER A 29 6.34 9.69 -11.83
N HIS A 30 5.77 8.87 -10.94
CA HIS A 30 6.42 8.33 -9.75
C HIS A 30 6.44 6.80 -9.77
N SER A 31 7.57 6.19 -9.42
CA SER A 31 7.73 4.73 -9.36
C SER A 31 7.15 4.13 -8.08
N LEU A 32 6.61 2.91 -8.20
CA LEU A 32 6.00 2.17 -7.11
C LEU A 32 6.61 0.77 -7.00
N CYS A 33 6.63 0.18 -5.79
CA CYS A 33 7.34 -1.08 -5.56
C CYS A 33 6.53 -2.35 -5.89
N CYS A 34 5.21 -2.28 -6.02
CA CYS A 34 4.33 -3.44 -6.23
C CYS A 34 2.95 -3.01 -6.76
N PRO A 35 2.12 -3.94 -7.30
CA PRO A 35 0.79 -3.59 -7.82
C PRO A 35 -0.17 -3.12 -6.73
N GLY A 36 0.02 -3.54 -5.48
CA GLY A 36 -0.77 -3.04 -4.35
C GLY A 36 -0.54 -1.55 -4.08
N CYS A 37 0.71 -1.08 -4.17
CA CYS A 37 1.00 0.35 -4.03
C CYS A 37 0.43 1.15 -5.20
N GLU A 38 0.40 0.60 -6.41
CA GLU A 38 -0.24 1.21 -7.59
C GLU A 38 -1.75 1.33 -7.41
N ALA A 39 -2.42 0.25 -7.03
CA ALA A 39 -3.85 0.24 -6.79
C ALA A 39 -4.28 1.25 -5.71
N VAL A 40 -3.58 1.27 -4.57
CA VAL A 40 -3.89 2.22 -3.49
C VAL A 40 -3.61 3.65 -3.90
N ALA A 41 -2.49 3.89 -4.60
CA ALA A 41 -2.15 5.23 -5.07
C ALA A 41 -3.20 5.76 -6.06
N HIS A 42 -3.67 4.93 -6.99
CA HIS A 42 -4.77 5.29 -7.90
C HIS A 42 -6.06 5.54 -7.13
N ALA A 43 -6.44 4.67 -6.18
CA ALA A 43 -7.64 4.88 -5.38
C ALA A 43 -7.64 6.22 -4.61
N ILE A 44 -6.47 6.66 -4.11
CA ILE A 44 -6.31 7.96 -3.46
C ILE A 44 -6.53 9.11 -4.46
N VAL A 45 -5.88 9.05 -5.62
CA VAL A 45 -5.97 10.11 -6.64
C VAL A 45 -7.38 10.17 -7.25
N ASP A 46 -7.90 9.04 -7.69
CA ASP A 46 -9.23 8.92 -8.31
C ASP A 46 -10.34 9.30 -7.31
N GLY A 47 -10.10 9.12 -6.02
CA GLY A 47 -10.99 9.55 -4.93
C GLY A 47 -10.91 11.04 -4.58
N GLY A 48 -10.07 11.84 -5.26
CA GLY A 48 -9.85 13.26 -4.96
C GLY A 48 -9.08 13.50 -3.65
N LEU A 49 -8.37 12.48 -3.15
CA LEU A 49 -7.61 12.51 -1.90
C LEU A 49 -6.10 12.70 -2.14
N GLU A 50 -5.70 13.13 -3.34
CA GLU A 50 -4.29 13.37 -3.73
C GLU A 50 -3.53 14.30 -2.76
N SER A 51 -4.24 15.18 -2.06
CA SER A 51 -3.70 16.04 -1.00
C SER A 51 -2.99 15.25 0.11
N TYR A 52 -3.32 13.96 0.28
CA TYR A 52 -2.56 13.01 1.11
C TYR A 52 -1.06 13.06 0.82
N TYR A 53 -0.66 13.07 -0.45
CA TYR A 53 0.76 13.06 -0.83
C TYR A 53 1.48 14.38 -0.51
N ARG A 54 0.73 15.49 -0.45
CA ARG A 54 1.25 16.82 -0.10
C ARG A 54 1.38 17.01 1.41
N TYR A 55 0.43 16.49 2.18
CA TYR A 55 0.33 16.77 3.61
C TYR A 55 0.81 15.63 4.51
N ARG A 56 1.13 14.44 3.96
CA ARG A 56 1.73 13.37 4.75
C ARG A 56 3.03 13.85 5.39
N THR A 57 3.14 13.68 6.69
CA THR A 57 4.37 13.96 7.44
C THR A 57 5.29 12.74 7.48
N GLU A 58 4.72 11.54 7.33
CA GLU A 58 5.41 10.27 7.46
C GLU A 58 4.91 9.27 6.41
N LEU A 59 5.72 8.26 6.12
CA LEU A 59 5.32 7.13 5.28
C LEU A 59 4.42 6.19 6.06
N PRO A 60 3.45 5.52 5.40
CA PRO A 60 2.61 4.56 6.08
C PRO A 60 3.47 3.43 6.67
N GLU A 61 3.21 3.09 7.93
CA GLU A 61 3.83 1.92 8.55
C GLU A 61 3.41 0.67 7.79
N ARG A 62 4.39 -0.16 7.43
CA ARG A 62 4.08 -1.49 6.92
C ARG A 62 3.66 -2.36 8.10
N PRO A 63 2.55 -3.11 7.97
CA PRO A 63 2.21 -4.12 8.95
C PRO A 63 3.41 -5.04 9.19
N ASP A 64 3.79 -5.25 10.45
CA ASP A 64 4.81 -6.24 10.78
C ASP A 64 4.26 -7.62 10.37
N GLU A 65 4.92 -8.28 9.43
CA GLU A 65 4.55 -9.62 8.95
C GLU A 65 4.48 -10.64 10.11
N ARG A 66 5.25 -10.42 11.19
CA ARG A 66 5.19 -11.25 12.40
C ARG A 66 3.91 -11.04 13.21
N GLN A 67 3.28 -9.87 13.10
CA GLN A 67 2.00 -9.57 13.76
C GLN A 67 0.79 -10.03 12.94
N ALA A 68 0.93 -10.10 11.61
CA ALA A 68 -0.11 -10.63 10.72
C ALA A 68 -0.45 -12.11 11.01
N ALA A 69 0.51 -12.86 11.57
CA ALA A 69 0.37 -14.28 11.88
C ALA A 69 -0.40 -14.62 13.18
N LYS A 70 -1.06 -13.66 13.84
CA LYS A 70 -1.96 -13.97 14.98
C LYS A 70 -3.26 -14.62 14.48
N ALA A 71 -3.15 -15.82 13.92
CA ALA A 71 -4.28 -16.63 13.43
C ALA A 71 -5.39 -16.75 14.49
N ASP A 72 -5.02 -16.84 15.77
CA ASP A 72 -5.97 -16.89 16.90
C ASP A 72 -6.83 -15.63 17.04
N THR A 73 -6.38 -14.47 16.57
CA THR A 73 -7.18 -13.23 16.61
C THR A 73 -8.18 -13.17 15.45
N TRP A 74 -7.84 -13.76 14.30
CA TRP A 74 -8.68 -13.72 13.10
C TRP A 74 -9.77 -14.81 13.09
N SER A 75 -9.58 -15.90 13.84
CA SER A 75 -10.52 -17.03 13.91
C SER A 75 -11.94 -16.65 14.36
N VAL A 76 -12.12 -15.52 15.05
CA VAL A 76 -13.45 -15.00 15.43
C VAL A 76 -14.29 -14.62 14.21
N PHE A 77 -13.65 -14.19 13.12
CA PHE A 77 -14.34 -13.84 11.87
C PHE A 77 -14.71 -15.08 11.03
N ASP A 78 -14.12 -16.23 11.36
CA ASP A 78 -14.44 -17.53 10.75
C ASP A 78 -15.55 -18.28 11.51
N ASP A 79 -16.12 -17.69 12.58
CA ASP A 79 -17.21 -18.29 13.33
C ASP A 79 -18.51 -18.34 12.48
N PRO A 80 -19.06 -19.53 12.20
CA PRO A 80 -20.27 -19.67 11.37
C PRO A 80 -21.50 -18.99 11.99
N GLY A 81 -21.57 -18.92 13.32
CA GLY A 81 -22.66 -18.26 14.03
C GLY A 81 -22.65 -16.75 13.78
N LEU A 82 -21.47 -16.12 13.87
CA LEU A 82 -21.28 -14.71 13.54
C LEU A 82 -21.61 -14.41 12.07
N GLN A 83 -21.10 -15.22 11.13
CA GLN A 83 -21.32 -15.00 9.70
C GLN A 83 -22.81 -15.05 9.31
N SER A 84 -23.58 -15.94 9.94
CA SER A 84 -25.01 -16.08 9.68
C SER A 84 -25.87 -14.89 10.11
N GLN A 85 -25.33 -13.95 10.90
CA GLN A 85 -26.04 -12.72 11.30
C GLN A 85 -25.97 -11.60 10.26
N PHE A 86 -25.11 -11.73 9.24
CA PHE A 86 -24.90 -10.70 8.22
C PHE A 86 -25.55 -11.03 6.87
N VAL A 87 -26.35 -12.11 6.78
CA VAL A 87 -27.09 -12.53 5.57
C VAL A 87 -28.57 -12.75 5.85
#